data_AF-A0A659UL40-F1
#
_entry.id   AF-A0A659UL40-F1
#
_cell.length_a   1.000
_cell.length_b   1.000
_cell.length_c   1.000
_cell.angle_alpha   90.00
_cell.angle_beta   90.00
_cell.angle_gamma   90.00
#
_symmetry.space_group_name_H-M   'P 1'
#
loop_
_entity.id
_entity.type
_entity.pdbx_description
1 polymer ?
#
loop_
_entity_poly.entity_id
_entity_poly.type
_entity_poly.pdbx_seq_one_letter_code
_entity_poly.pdbx_strand_id
1 'polypeptide(L)'
;EDSRSASNLPDRKILLDLFERMVLRRRFESIANIACRKGETPGFLHLYIGEEATGVGVCAHLRPTDWVTSTHRGHGHALAKGADPGRVMAELFGKADGICGGRGGTMHLYDRSVGLFGTNGIVAAGIGHAV
;
A
#
# COMPACT_ATOMS: atom_id res chain seq x y z
N GLU A 1 29.04 -27.30 10.69
CA GLU A 1 29.53 -26.03 10.14
C GLU A 1 28.41 -25.42 9.28
N ASP A 2 27.72 -24.40 9.78
CA ASP A 2 26.88 -23.51 8.94
C ASP A 2 26.70 -22.15 9.63
N SER A 3 27.80 -21.56 10.08
CA SER A 3 27.82 -20.29 10.84
C SER A 3 27.98 -19.05 9.95
N ARG A 4 27.72 -19.15 8.64
CA ARG A 4 28.03 -18.08 7.67
C ARG A 4 26.81 -17.38 7.01
N SER A 5 25.59 -17.57 7.49
CA SER A 5 24.39 -16.94 6.87
C SER A 5 23.82 -15.73 7.66
N ALA A 6 24.08 -15.63 8.97
CA ALA A 6 23.47 -14.58 9.81
C ALA A 6 24.15 -13.21 9.73
N SER A 7 25.36 -13.09 9.14
CA SER A 7 26.20 -11.89 9.29
C SER A 7 25.76 -10.68 8.45
N ASN A 8 24.85 -10.86 7.48
CA ASN A 8 24.37 -9.78 6.60
C ASN A 8 22.89 -9.44 6.81
N LEU A 9 22.24 -9.99 7.84
CA LEU A 9 20.86 -9.67 8.11
C LEU A 9 20.74 -8.31 8.83
N PRO A 10 19.72 -7.50 8.50
CA PRO A 10 19.40 -6.31 9.26
C PRO A 10 19.16 -6.65 10.75
N ASP A 11 19.31 -5.65 11.62
CA ASP A 11 18.99 -5.80 13.03
C ASP A 11 17.57 -6.38 13.23
N ARG A 12 17.40 -7.20 14.27
CA ARG A 12 16.14 -7.87 14.61
C ARG A 12 14.97 -6.88 14.66
N LYS A 13 15.21 -5.66 15.15
CA LYS A 13 14.20 -4.60 15.20
C LYS A 13 13.69 -4.23 13.80
N ILE A 14 14.60 -4.11 12.83
CA ILE A 14 14.24 -3.81 11.43
C ILE A 14 13.46 -4.98 10.83
N LEU A 15 13.93 -6.21 11.05
CA LEU A 15 13.25 -7.41 10.55
C LEU A 15 11.81 -7.52 11.07
N LEU A 16 11.59 -7.24 12.35
CA LEU A 16 10.25 -7.23 12.94
C LEU A 16 9.37 -6.12 12.38
N ASP A 17 9.89 -4.90 12.23
CA ASP A 17 9.15 -3.79 11.61
C ASP A 17 8.73 -4.13 10.18
N LEU A 18 9.64 -4.67 9.35
CA LEU A 18 9.31 -5.10 7.99
C LEU A 18 8.26 -6.22 7.98
N PHE A 19 8.37 -7.19 8.89
CA PHE A 19 7.40 -8.27 9.00
C PHE A 19 6.01 -7.78 9.42
N GLU A 20 5.92 -6.98 10.48
CA GLU A 20 4.67 -6.37 10.95
C GLU A 20 4.03 -5.53 9.84
N ARG A 21 4.86 -4.81 9.09
CA ARG A 21 4.40 -4.06 7.94
C ARG A 21 3.78 -4.98 6.89
N MET A 22 4.45 -6.05 6.47
CA MET A 22 3.87 -6.99 5.50
C MET A 22 2.57 -7.62 6.01
N VAL A 23 2.51 -8.04 7.28
CA VAL A 23 1.31 -8.62 7.90
C VAL A 23 0.14 -7.65 7.90
N LEU A 24 0.37 -6.36 8.19
CA LEU A 24 -0.66 -5.34 8.14
C LEU A 24 -1.30 -5.27 6.75
N ARG A 25 -0.49 -5.25 5.68
CA ARG A 25 -1.00 -5.18 4.29
C ARG A 25 -1.77 -6.45 3.96
N ARG A 26 -1.25 -7.63 4.28
CA ARG A 26 -1.98 -8.90 4.10
C ARG A 26 -3.36 -8.89 4.75
N ARG A 27 -3.44 -8.41 6.00
CA ARG A 27 -4.70 -8.35 6.75
C ARG A 27 -5.65 -7.32 6.16
N PHE A 28 -5.16 -6.12 5.84
CA PHE A 28 -5.92 -5.07 5.18
C PHE A 28 -6.59 -5.60 3.90
N GLU A 29 -5.81 -6.21 3.01
CA GLU A 29 -6.27 -6.77 1.74
C GLU A 29 -7.29 -7.89 1.94
N SER A 30 -7.07 -8.76 2.93
CA SER A 30 -7.99 -9.85 3.26
C SER A 30 -9.36 -9.31 3.69
N ILE A 31 -9.39 -8.25 4.50
CA ILE A 31 -10.63 -7.60 4.93
C ILE A 31 -11.30 -6.87 3.76
N ALA A 32 -10.52 -6.13 2.96
CA ALA A 32 -11.04 -5.48 1.76
C ALA A 32 -11.69 -6.49 0.79
N ASN A 33 -11.08 -7.67 0.61
CA ASN A 33 -11.64 -8.75 -0.20
C ASN A 33 -12.97 -9.27 0.35
N ILE A 34 -13.08 -9.45 1.67
CA ILE A 34 -14.33 -9.87 2.31
C ILE A 34 -15.43 -8.82 2.08
N ALA A 35 -15.13 -7.54 2.31
CA ALA A 35 -16.07 -6.44 2.11
C ALA A 35 -16.53 -6.33 0.65
N CYS A 36 -15.60 -6.41 -0.30
CA CYS A 36 -15.91 -6.38 -1.73
C CYS A 36 -16.79 -7.57 -2.15
N ARG A 37 -16.49 -8.78 -1.66
CA ARG A 37 -17.33 -9.97 -1.92
C ARG A 37 -18.74 -9.87 -1.34
N LYS A 38 -18.91 -9.12 -0.26
CA LYS A 38 -20.23 -8.80 0.31
C LYS A 38 -20.95 -7.66 -0.42
N GLY A 39 -20.30 -6.99 -1.37
CA GLY A 39 -20.83 -5.83 -2.07
C GLY A 39 -20.81 -4.54 -1.23
N GLU A 40 -20.01 -4.49 -0.17
CA GLU A 40 -19.95 -3.32 0.73
C GLU A 40 -19.07 -2.18 0.18
N THR A 41 -18.17 -2.50 -0.75
CA THR A 41 -17.31 -1.53 -1.45
C THR A 41 -17.79 -1.32 -2.89
N PRO A 42 -17.88 -0.08 -3.40
CA PRO A 42 -18.21 0.17 -4.80
C PRO A 42 -17.08 -0.26 -5.76
N GLY A 43 -17.47 -0.76 -6.94
CA GLY A 43 -16.54 -1.04 -8.03
C GLY A 43 -15.72 -2.33 -7.86
N PHE A 44 -14.52 -2.35 -8.45
CA PHE A 44 -13.66 -3.53 -8.54
C PHE A 44 -12.53 -3.49 -7.51
N LEU A 45 -12.10 -4.64 -7.00
CA LEU A 45 -10.97 -4.71 -6.08
C LEU A 45 -9.78 -5.43 -6.73
N HIS A 46 -8.61 -4.81 -6.69
CA HIS A 46 -7.36 -5.39 -7.14
C HIS A 46 -6.44 -5.61 -5.95
N LEU A 47 -6.34 -6.87 -5.53
CA LEU A 47 -5.59 -7.22 -4.33
C LEU A 47 -4.08 -7.10 -4.54
N TYR A 48 -3.39 -6.66 -3.48
CA TYR A 48 -1.93 -6.63 -3.35
C TYR A 48 -1.35 -7.88 -2.66
N ILE A 49 -2.19 -8.88 -2.40
CA ILE A 49 -1.79 -10.12 -1.72
C ILE A 49 -0.70 -10.84 -2.52
N GLY A 50 0.44 -11.12 -1.87
CA GLY A 50 1.60 -11.76 -2.47
C GLY A 50 2.69 -10.77 -2.91
N GLU A 51 2.39 -9.48 -2.97
CA GLU A 51 3.33 -8.43 -3.36
C GLU A 51 3.82 -7.60 -2.15
N GLU A 52 3.52 -8.01 -0.91
CA GLU A 52 3.75 -7.19 0.29
C GLU A 52 5.21 -6.74 0.45
N ALA A 53 6.15 -7.62 0.13
CA ALA A 53 7.58 -7.35 0.23
C ALA A 53 8.03 -6.25 -0.74
N THR A 54 7.37 -6.05 -1.88
CA THR A 54 7.77 -5.07 -2.89
C THR A 54 7.55 -3.64 -2.37
N GLY A 55 6.33 -3.33 -1.94
CA GLY A 55 6.00 -2.02 -1.36
C GLY A 55 6.76 -1.77 -0.06
N VAL A 56 6.77 -2.73 0.87
CA VAL A 56 7.45 -2.57 2.17
C VAL A 56 8.96 -2.42 2.00
N GLY A 57 9.59 -3.26 1.18
CA GLY A 57 11.04 -3.24 0.96
C GLY A 57 11.51 -1.92 0.35
N VAL A 58 10.84 -1.44 -0.70
CA VAL A 58 11.20 -0.17 -1.34
C VAL A 58 10.91 1.00 -0.39
N CYS A 59 9.70 1.09 0.18
CA CYS A 59 9.32 2.24 0.99
C CYS A 59 10.07 2.34 2.32
N ALA A 60 10.65 1.25 2.84
CA ALA A 60 11.52 1.30 4.01
C ALA A 60 12.80 2.12 3.79
N HIS A 61 13.21 2.32 2.54
CA HIS A 61 14.40 3.08 2.16
C HIS A 61 14.07 4.50 1.65
N LEU A 62 12.78 4.85 1.55
CA LEU A 62 12.34 6.17 1.09
C LEU A 62 12.15 7.11 2.27
N ARG A 63 12.47 8.39 2.06
CA ARG A 63 12.09 9.45 2.98
C ARG A 63 10.59 9.75 2.82
N PRO A 64 9.93 10.34 3.83
CA PRO A 64 8.56 10.82 3.68
C PRO A 64 8.36 11.78 2.50
N THR A 65 9.41 12.56 2.17
CA THR A 65 9.41 13.54 1.07
C THR A 65 9.64 12.94 -0.31
N ASP A 66 10.07 11.67 -0.39
CA ASP A 66 10.23 10.99 -1.68
C ASP A 66 8.88 10.52 -2.18
N TRP A 67 8.62 10.70 -3.47
CA TRP A 67 7.33 10.42 -4.08
C TRP A 67 7.26 8.99 -4.64
N VAL A 68 6.09 8.37 -4.51
CA VAL A 68 5.75 7.09 -5.14
C VAL A 68 4.46 7.25 -5.94
N THR A 69 4.52 6.85 -7.19
CA THR A 69 3.35 6.57 -8.04
C THR A 69 3.16 5.07 -8.16
N SER A 70 1.93 4.60 -8.33
CA SER A 70 1.61 3.18 -8.34
C SER A 70 0.60 2.82 -9.43
N THR A 71 0.41 1.52 -9.64
CA THR A 71 -0.62 0.94 -10.52
C THR A 71 -1.98 0.84 -9.82
N HIS A 72 -2.95 0.19 -10.47
CA HIS A 72 -4.28 -0.10 -9.94
C HIS A 72 -4.26 -1.05 -8.73
N ARG A 73 -3.17 -1.78 -8.48
CA ARG A 73 -2.91 -2.55 -7.24
C ARG A 73 -2.18 -1.67 -6.22
N GLY A 74 -2.75 -0.52 -5.93
CA GLY A 74 -2.01 0.54 -5.24
C GLY A 74 -2.06 0.53 -3.72
N HIS A 75 -2.93 -0.28 -3.12
CA HIS A 75 -3.20 -0.26 -1.67
C HIS A 75 -1.94 -0.56 -0.85
N GLY A 76 -1.20 -1.60 -1.25
CA GLY A 76 0.05 -1.97 -0.60
C GLY A 76 1.10 -0.85 -0.63
N HIS A 77 1.26 -0.17 -1.76
CA HIS A 77 2.16 0.99 -1.88
C HIS A 77 1.69 2.19 -1.04
N ALA A 78 0.39 2.49 -1.04
CA ALA A 78 -0.18 3.56 -0.22
C ALA A 78 0.11 3.33 1.27
N LEU A 79 -0.19 2.12 1.76
CA LEU A 79 0.08 1.73 3.13
C LEU A 79 1.59 1.69 3.41
N ALA A 80 2.41 1.19 2.47
CA ALA A 80 3.87 1.16 2.59
C ALA A 80 4.50 2.55 2.73
N LYS A 81 3.94 3.56 2.04
CA LYS A 81 4.35 4.96 2.19
C LYS A 81 3.88 5.61 3.49
N GLY A 82 2.95 4.97 4.20
CA GLY A 82 2.48 5.42 5.51
C GLY A 82 1.09 6.04 5.49
N ALA A 83 0.32 5.88 4.41
CA ALA A 83 -1.08 6.29 4.41
C ALA A 83 -1.83 5.58 5.55
N ASP A 84 -2.73 6.32 6.21
CA ASP A 84 -3.48 5.80 7.35
C ASP A 84 -4.39 4.63 6.92
N PRO A 85 -4.24 3.42 7.47
CA PRO A 85 -5.04 2.27 7.05
C PRO A 85 -6.54 2.46 7.24
N GLY A 86 -6.97 3.19 8.28
CA GLY A 86 -8.37 3.47 8.54
C GLY A 86 -8.97 4.35 7.45
N ARG A 87 -8.30 5.45 7.10
CA ARG A 87 -8.73 6.35 6.03
C ARG A 87 -8.64 5.72 4.65
N VAL A 88 -7.66 4.85 4.40
CA VAL A 88 -7.61 4.09 3.14
C VAL A 88 -8.80 3.12 3.07
N MET A 89 -9.12 2.40 4.16
CA MET A 89 -10.31 1.54 4.19
C MET A 89 -11.60 2.36 4.01
N ALA A 90 -11.72 3.52 4.66
CA ALA A 90 -12.86 4.42 4.48
C ALA A 90 -13.01 4.87 3.02
N GLU A 91 -11.89 5.13 2.32
CA GLU A 91 -11.89 5.45 0.88
C GLU A 91 -12.42 4.29 0.04
N LEU A 92 -12.00 3.05 0.32
CA LEU A 92 -12.49 1.85 -0.35
C LEU A 92 -14.01 1.66 -0.18
N PHE A 93 -14.58 2.09 0.94
CA PHE A 93 -16.02 2.08 1.24
C PHE A 93 -16.76 3.34 0.72
N GLY A 94 -16.08 4.25 0.02
CA GLY A 94 -16.68 5.48 -0.50
C GLY A 94 -17.13 6.46 0.60
N LYS A 95 -16.47 6.45 1.76
CA LYS A 95 -16.83 7.30 2.90
C LYS A 95 -16.15 8.68 2.81
N ALA A 96 -16.81 9.70 3.34
CA ALA A 96 -16.36 11.09 3.26
C ALA A 96 -15.04 11.37 4.02
N ASP A 97 -14.71 10.55 5.01
CA ASP A 97 -13.47 10.58 5.79
C ASP A 97 -12.32 9.77 5.14
N GLY A 98 -12.57 9.18 3.96
CA GLY A 98 -11.56 8.54 3.14
C GLY A 98 -10.39 9.47 2.80
N ILE A 99 -9.23 8.91 2.46
CA ILE A 99 -8.04 9.70 2.13
C ILE A 99 -8.25 10.68 0.97
N CYS A 100 -9.18 10.37 0.04
CA CYS A 100 -9.59 11.22 -1.08
C CYS A 100 -11.06 11.66 -0.98
N GLY A 101 -11.68 11.56 0.20
CA GLY A 101 -13.07 11.94 0.44
C GLY A 101 -14.11 10.99 -0.16
N GLY A 102 -13.76 9.72 -0.36
CA GLY A 102 -14.65 8.67 -0.84
C GLY A 102 -14.91 8.68 -2.35
N ARG A 103 -14.12 9.46 -3.11
CA ARG A 103 -14.30 9.66 -4.56
C ARG A 103 -13.31 8.89 -5.42
N GLY A 104 -12.15 8.54 -4.86
CA GLY A 104 -11.11 7.81 -5.57
C GLY A 104 -11.34 6.29 -5.52
N GLY A 105 -11.93 5.82 -4.42
CA GLY A 105 -12.18 4.41 -4.20
C GLY A 105 -10.90 3.59 -4.25
N THR A 106 -11.02 2.35 -4.72
CA THR A 106 -9.93 1.36 -4.76
C THR A 106 -8.73 1.72 -5.65
N MET A 107 -8.92 2.41 -6.78
CA MET A 107 -7.86 2.58 -7.80
C MET A 107 -7.23 3.97 -7.80
N HIS A 108 -7.75 4.94 -7.06
CA HIS A 108 -7.32 6.34 -7.11
C HIS A 108 -7.02 6.93 -5.73
N LEU A 109 -6.06 6.32 -5.04
CA LEU A 109 -5.55 6.77 -3.75
C LEU A 109 -4.45 7.83 -3.96
N TYR A 110 -4.54 8.94 -3.24
CA TYR A 110 -3.54 10.01 -3.24
C TYR A 110 -3.39 10.57 -1.83
N ASP A 111 -2.15 10.80 -1.41
CA ASP A 111 -1.87 11.45 -0.13
C ASP A 111 -0.50 12.14 -0.18
N ARG A 112 -0.53 13.47 -0.30
CA ARG A 112 0.67 14.29 -0.34
C ARG A 112 1.50 14.20 0.94
N SER A 113 0.86 14.00 2.09
CA SER A 113 1.55 14.03 3.40
C SER A 113 2.56 12.89 3.57
N VAL A 114 2.35 11.80 2.82
CA VAL A 114 3.21 10.60 2.84
C VAL A 114 3.96 10.39 1.52
N GLY A 115 3.84 11.33 0.58
CA GLY A 115 4.48 11.24 -0.75
C GLY A 115 3.82 10.22 -1.68
N LEU A 116 2.51 9.97 -1.56
CA LEU A 116 1.76 9.12 -2.49
C LEU A 116 1.19 9.97 -3.64
N PHE A 117 1.80 9.87 -4.82
CA PHE A 117 1.42 10.60 -6.04
C PHE A 117 0.43 9.84 -6.92
N GLY A 118 -0.55 9.18 -6.30
CA GLY A 118 -1.60 8.50 -7.04
C GLY A 118 -1.33 7.03 -7.30
N THR A 119 -2.40 6.24 -7.17
CA THR A 119 -2.53 4.91 -7.76
C THR A 119 -3.30 5.07 -9.08
N ASN A 120 -2.92 4.34 -10.13
CA ASN A 120 -3.39 4.62 -11.48
C ASN A 120 -4.17 3.45 -12.09
N GLY A 121 -5.41 3.72 -12.50
CA GLY A 121 -6.26 2.76 -13.23
C GLY A 121 -5.83 2.56 -14.69
N ILE A 122 -5.20 3.57 -15.30
CA ILE A 122 -4.67 3.48 -16.66
C ILE A 122 -3.27 2.84 -16.60
N VAL A 123 -3.10 1.74 -17.32
CA VAL A 123 -1.84 1.00 -17.38
C VAL A 123 -0.72 1.93 -17.86
N ALA A 124 0.42 1.89 -17.17
CA ALA A 124 1.61 2.71 -17.41
C ALA A 124 1.46 4.23 -17.22
N ALA A 125 0.27 4.79 -16.93
CA ALA A 125 0.11 6.23 -16.73
C ALA A 125 0.99 6.79 -15.59
N GLY A 126 1.24 5.98 -14.56
CA GLY A 126 2.14 6.35 -13.47
C GLY A 126 3.58 6.61 -13.91
N ILE A 127 4.06 6.00 -15.00
CA ILE A 127 5.44 6.18 -15.48
C ILE A 127 5.66 7.62 -15.94
N GLY A 128 4.74 8.17 -16.73
CA GLY A 128 4.83 9.55 -17.22
C GLY A 128 4.73 10.59 -16.09
N HIS A 129 4.06 10.27 -14.99
CA HIS A 129 4.01 11.14 -13.81
C HIS A 129 5.32 11.17 -13.02
N ALA A 130 6.20 10.17 -13.17
CA ALA A 130 7.43 10.02 -12.40
C ALA A 130 8.67 10.63 -13.06
N VAL A 131 8.60 11.00 -14.34
CA VAL A 131 9.70 11.55 -15.14
C VAL A 131 9.49 13.03 -15.44
#